data_AF-A0A963PK09-F1
#
_entry.id   AF-A0A963PK09-F1
#
_cell.length_a   1.000
_cell.length_b   1.000
_cell.length_c   1.000
_cell.angle_alpha   90.00
_cell.angle_beta   90.00
_cell.angle_gamma   90.00
#
_symmetry.space_group_name_H-M   'P 1'
#
loop_
_entity.id
_entity.type
_entity.pdbx_description
1 polymer ?
#
loop_
_entity_poly.entity_id
_entity_poly.type
_entity_poly.pdbx_seq_one_letter_code
_entity_poly.pdbx_strand_id
1 'polypeptide(L)'
;MQIKHNFISAKADGSDASLIRPSNWNEDHVITMATGKVLGRVTAGDGTAEEVDWTAFGRSLINLADVPALRDLLGGVHIGEFKAFAMSSLPSGWLNCNGAAVSRTTYSALFAAIGTVWGAGNGTTTFNVPDL
;
A
#
# COMPACT_ATOMS: atom_id res chain seq x y z
N MET A 1 -13.95 -2.34 -13.08
CA MET A 1 -13.32 -2.00 -14.38
C MET A 1 -14.19 -2.62 -15.46
N GLN A 2 -14.83 -1.83 -16.32
CA GLN A 2 -15.60 -2.34 -17.47
C GLN A 2 -14.72 -2.17 -18.72
N ILE A 3 -14.61 -3.20 -19.55
CA ILE A 3 -14.01 -3.06 -20.87
C ILE A 3 -15.17 -2.87 -21.84
N LYS A 4 -15.29 -1.65 -22.37
CA LYS A 4 -16.19 -1.32 -23.49
C LYS A 4 -15.35 -0.99 -24.72
N HIS A 5 -15.86 -1.32 -25.90
CA HIS A 5 -15.33 -0.73 -27.11
C HIS A 5 -15.55 0.79 -27.08
N ASN A 6 -14.55 1.56 -27.51
CA ASN A 6 -14.63 3.02 -27.55
C ASN A 6 -15.63 3.54 -28.61
N PHE A 7 -15.99 2.69 -29.57
CA PHE A 7 -16.93 3.02 -30.63
C PHE A 7 -18.28 2.37 -30.37
N ILE A 8 -19.34 3.18 -30.43
CA ILE A 8 -20.73 2.73 -30.36
C ILE A 8 -21.26 2.62 -31.78
N SER A 9 -21.73 1.44 -32.17
CA SER A 9 -22.32 1.27 -33.50
C SER A 9 -23.58 2.13 -33.67
N ALA A 10 -23.59 2.97 -34.71
CA ALA A 10 -24.77 3.75 -35.11
C ALA A 10 -25.76 2.96 -35.98
N LYS A 11 -25.41 1.72 -36.36
CA LYS A 11 -26.27 0.85 -37.18
C LYS A 11 -27.33 0.20 -36.28
N ALA A 12 -28.59 0.32 -36.67
CA ALA A 12 -29.70 -0.36 -35.98
C ALA A 12 -29.59 -1.89 -36.11
N ASP A 13 -30.12 -2.59 -35.12
CA ASP A 13 -30.12 -4.05 -35.08
C ASP A 13 -31.07 -4.66 -36.14
N GLY A 14 -30.66 -5.81 -36.68
CA GLY A 14 -31.52 -6.61 -37.54
C GLY A 14 -32.62 -7.34 -36.75
N SER A 15 -33.65 -7.81 -37.44
CA SER A 15 -34.78 -8.52 -36.83
C SER A 15 -34.43 -9.91 -36.30
N ASP A 16 -33.44 -10.59 -36.88
CA ASP A 16 -32.96 -11.89 -36.42
C ASP A 16 -32.18 -11.75 -35.09
N ALA A 17 -32.64 -12.43 -34.05
CA ALA A 17 -32.02 -12.40 -32.71
C ALA A 17 -30.95 -13.47 -32.50
N SER A 18 -30.80 -14.40 -33.44
CA SER A 18 -29.81 -15.48 -33.37
C SER A 18 -28.42 -15.06 -33.84
N LEU A 19 -28.32 -13.93 -34.55
CA LEU A 19 -27.07 -13.37 -35.04
C LEU A 19 -26.52 -12.33 -34.07
N ILE A 20 -25.19 -12.17 -34.05
CA ILE A 20 -24.53 -11.08 -33.31
C ILE A 20 -24.99 -9.75 -33.91
N ARG A 21 -25.55 -8.89 -33.08
CA ARG A 21 -26.11 -7.61 -33.47
C ARG A 21 -25.12 -6.46 -33.23
N PRO A 22 -25.25 -5.35 -33.97
CA PRO A 22 -24.49 -4.13 -33.70
C PRO A 22 -24.54 -3.64 -32.24
N SER A 23 -25.67 -3.81 -31.56
CA SER A 23 -25.79 -3.51 -30.13
C SER A 23 -24.91 -4.40 -29.24
N ASN A 24 -24.73 -5.68 -29.58
CA ASN A 24 -23.85 -6.59 -28.84
C ASN A 24 -22.39 -6.13 -28.85
N TRP A 25 -21.96 -5.34 -29.83
CA TRP A 25 -20.62 -4.78 -29.86
C TRP A 25 -20.42 -3.69 -28.82
N ASN A 26 -21.51 -3.15 -28.27
CA ASN A 26 -21.49 -2.11 -27.25
C ASN A 26 -21.74 -2.69 -25.86
N GLU A 27 -21.95 -4.01 -25.75
CA GLU A 27 -22.19 -4.69 -24.47
C GLU A 27 -20.93 -4.72 -23.61
N ASP A 28 -21.15 -4.74 -22.30
CA ASP A 28 -20.08 -4.88 -21.33
C ASP A 28 -19.42 -6.26 -21.42
N HIS A 29 -18.10 -6.28 -21.57
CA HIS A 29 -17.35 -7.53 -21.56
C HIS A 29 -17.07 -7.97 -20.11
N VAL A 30 -17.39 -9.23 -19.81
CA VAL A 30 -17.00 -9.88 -18.55
C VAL A 30 -15.58 -10.42 -18.70
N ILE A 31 -14.70 -10.04 -17.78
CA ILE A 31 -13.37 -10.64 -17.65
C ILE A 31 -13.44 -11.75 -16.60
N THR A 32 -13.11 -12.97 -17.00
CA THR A 32 -12.99 -14.12 -16.09
C THR A 32 -11.54 -14.40 -15.80
N MET A 33 -11.20 -14.67 -14.54
CA MET A 33 -9.84 -14.99 -14.11
C MET A 33 -9.78 -16.11 -13.08
N ALA A 34 -8.66 -16.82 -13.04
CA ALA A 34 -8.38 -17.78 -11.97
C ALA A 34 -8.06 -17.07 -10.64
N THR A 35 -8.42 -17.72 -9.52
CA THR A 35 -8.15 -17.18 -8.18
C THR A 35 -6.64 -17.06 -7.93
N GLY A 36 -6.21 -15.92 -7.37
CA GLY A 36 -4.81 -15.68 -7.04
C GLY A 36 -3.94 -15.19 -8.20
N LYS A 37 -4.56 -14.89 -9.35
CA LYS A 37 -3.91 -14.26 -10.50
C LYS A 37 -4.16 -12.76 -10.53
N VAL A 38 -3.29 -12.04 -11.23
CA VAL A 38 -3.53 -10.65 -11.67
C VAL A 38 -3.36 -10.57 -13.19
N LEU A 39 -4.07 -9.64 -13.84
CA LEU A 39 -3.80 -9.32 -15.24
C LEU A 39 -2.56 -8.46 -15.32
N GLY A 40 -1.60 -8.89 -16.11
CA GLY A 40 -0.35 -8.18 -16.33
C GLY A 40 0.42 -8.81 -17.48
N ARG A 41 1.70 -8.52 -17.59
CA ARG A 41 2.58 -9.20 -18.52
C ARG A 41 3.96 -9.31 -17.89
N VAL A 42 4.51 -10.52 -17.84
CA VAL A 42 5.88 -10.81 -17.38
C VAL A 42 6.79 -11.20 -18.54
N THR A 43 6.21 -11.65 -19.65
CA THR A 43 6.97 -11.82 -20.91
C THR A 43 7.48 -10.47 -21.41
N ALA A 44 8.77 -10.39 -21.72
CA ALA A 44 9.39 -9.18 -22.23
C ALA A 44 8.90 -8.82 -23.64
N GLY A 45 8.83 -7.52 -23.95
CA GLY A 45 8.35 -6.99 -25.24
C GLY A 45 6.83 -6.87 -25.36
N ASP A 46 6.32 -6.12 -26.34
CA ASP A 46 4.88 -5.87 -26.46
C ASP A 46 4.09 -7.14 -26.83
N GLY A 47 2.89 -7.31 -26.26
CA GLY A 47 2.08 -8.51 -26.44
C GLY A 47 0.76 -8.50 -25.66
N THR A 48 0.01 -9.59 -25.78
CA THR A 48 -1.27 -9.81 -25.09
C THR A 48 -1.11 -9.84 -23.58
N ALA A 49 -2.16 -9.48 -22.84
CA ALA A 49 -2.21 -9.62 -21.39
C ALA A 49 -2.17 -11.11 -20.96
N GLU A 50 -1.51 -11.35 -19.84
CA GLU A 50 -1.28 -12.65 -19.21
C GLU A 50 -1.97 -12.70 -17.84
N GLU A 51 -2.38 -13.91 -17.44
CA GLU A 51 -2.65 -14.19 -16.02
C GLU A 51 -1.34 -14.50 -15.30
N VAL A 52 -0.87 -13.54 -14.51
CA VAL A 52 0.39 -13.66 -13.79
C VAL A 52 0.15 -14.29 -12.43
N ASP A 53 0.92 -15.34 -12.12
CA ASP A 53 0.98 -15.95 -10.80
C ASP A 53 1.55 -14.97 -9.78
N TRP A 54 0.79 -14.69 -8.73
CA TRP A 54 1.29 -13.94 -7.58
C TRP A 54 1.30 -14.84 -6.36
N THR A 55 2.45 -14.90 -5.69
CA THR A 55 2.59 -15.63 -4.43
C THR A 55 1.61 -15.08 -3.39
N ALA A 56 1.32 -15.88 -2.35
CA ALA A 56 0.49 -15.40 -1.23
C ALA A 56 1.03 -14.09 -0.62
N PHE A 57 2.36 -13.93 -0.58
CA PHE A 57 3.04 -12.71 -0.15
C PHE A 57 2.86 -11.53 -1.13
N GLY A 58 2.97 -11.77 -2.44
CA GLY A 58 2.68 -10.72 -3.43
C GLY A 58 1.24 -10.23 -3.31
N ARG A 59 0.29 -11.15 -3.10
CA ARG A 59 -1.13 -10.82 -2.91
C ARG A 59 -1.38 -10.03 -1.62
N SER A 60 -0.62 -10.26 -0.55
CA SER A 60 -0.78 -9.46 0.66
C SER A 60 -0.33 -8.01 0.42
N LEU A 61 0.68 -7.76 -0.41
CA LEU A 61 1.12 -6.41 -0.77
C LEU A 61 0.06 -5.61 -1.54
N ILE A 62 -0.62 -6.23 -2.52
CA ILE A 62 -1.69 -5.55 -3.29
C ILE A 62 -2.87 -5.15 -2.40
N ASN A 63 -3.19 -5.97 -1.39
CA ASN A 63 -4.38 -5.77 -0.56
C ASN A 63 -4.16 -4.85 0.64
N LEU A 64 -2.99 -4.21 0.76
CA LEU A 64 -2.70 -3.30 1.88
C LEU A 64 -3.58 -2.06 1.80
N ALA A 65 -4.22 -1.74 2.92
CA ALA A 65 -5.12 -0.58 3.02
C ALA A 65 -4.36 0.75 3.13
N ASP A 66 -3.13 0.73 3.68
CA ASP A 66 -2.35 1.93 3.97
C ASP A 66 -0.84 1.66 4.14
N VAL A 67 -0.09 2.75 4.39
CA VAL A 67 1.36 2.72 4.61
C VAL A 67 1.76 2.00 5.92
N PRO A 68 1.05 2.15 7.06
CA PRO A 68 1.28 1.33 8.24
C PRO A 68 1.25 -0.18 7.96
N ALA A 69 0.22 -0.68 7.26
CA ALA A 69 0.12 -2.10 6.94
C ALA A 69 1.28 -2.60 6.05
N LEU A 70 1.81 -1.72 5.17
CA LEU A 70 3.02 -2.00 4.40
C LEU A 70 4.25 -2.17 5.31
N ARG A 71 4.40 -1.32 6.33
CA ARG A 71 5.53 -1.38 7.27
C ARG A 71 5.46 -2.67 8.07
N ASP A 72 4.30 -3.04 8.59
CA ASP A 72 4.11 -4.28 9.34
C ASP A 72 4.47 -5.52 8.49
N LEU A 73 3.98 -5.56 7.24
CA LEU A 73 4.22 -6.69 6.33
C LEU A 73 5.68 -6.82 5.92
N LEU A 74 6.38 -5.70 5.71
CA LEU A 74 7.78 -5.68 5.27
C LEU A 74 8.79 -5.69 6.42
N GLY A 75 8.34 -5.76 7.68
CA GLY A 75 9.22 -5.65 8.84
C GLY A 75 9.89 -4.27 8.94
N GLY A 76 9.19 -3.23 8.50
CA GLY A 76 9.62 -1.84 8.59
C GLY A 76 9.75 -1.41 10.06
N VAL A 77 10.73 -0.54 10.31
CA VAL A 77 10.95 0.07 11.63
C VAL A 77 9.65 0.71 12.12
N HIS A 78 9.12 0.36 13.29
CA HIS A 78 7.96 1.05 13.86
C HIS A 78 8.41 2.31 14.62
N ILE A 79 7.56 3.33 14.64
CA ILE A 79 7.83 4.51 15.47
C ILE A 79 7.75 4.05 16.93
N GLY A 80 8.79 4.35 17.72
CA GLY A 80 8.91 3.91 19.11
C GLY A 80 9.83 2.72 19.33
N GLU A 81 10.37 2.12 18.26
CA GLU A 81 11.46 1.15 18.38
C GLU A 81 12.77 1.82 18.80
N PHE A 82 13.61 1.08 19.51
CA PHE A 82 15.00 1.45 19.75
C PHE A 82 15.93 0.48 19.02
N LYS A 83 17.09 0.98 18.56
CA LYS A 83 18.08 0.20 17.82
C LYS A 83 19.49 0.66 18.19
N ALA A 84 20.38 -0.31 18.41
CA ALA A 84 21.80 -0.03 18.59
C ALA A 84 22.45 0.29 17.23
N PHE A 85 23.22 1.38 17.19
CA PHE A 85 23.98 1.80 16.02
C PHE A 85 25.47 1.75 16.35
N ALA A 86 26.26 1.04 15.53
CA ALA A 86 27.71 0.96 15.68
C ALA A 86 28.45 2.19 15.08
N MET A 87 27.71 3.19 14.61
CA MET A 87 28.21 4.42 13.98
C MET A 87 28.16 5.60 14.96
N SER A 88 29.00 6.61 14.74
CA SER A 88 29.14 7.78 15.63
C SER A 88 28.05 8.86 15.45
N SER A 89 27.33 8.85 14.33
CA SER A 89 26.22 9.75 14.06
C SER A 89 24.94 8.95 13.87
N LEU A 90 23.82 9.46 14.38
CA LEU A 90 22.53 8.80 14.20
C LEU A 90 22.02 9.00 12.77
N PRO A 91 21.47 7.98 12.12
CA PRO A 91 20.77 8.16 10.85
C PRO A 91 19.57 9.11 11.00
N SER A 92 19.19 9.75 9.89
CA SER A 92 17.98 10.59 9.86
C SER A 92 16.74 9.81 10.29
N GLY A 93 15.86 10.47 11.06
CA GLY A 93 14.64 9.89 11.60
C GLY A 93 14.80 9.16 12.94
N TRP A 94 16.03 9.07 13.49
CA TRP A 94 16.29 8.52 14.81
C TRP A 94 16.60 9.61 15.83
N LEU A 95 16.25 9.33 17.09
CA LEU A 95 16.54 10.19 18.23
C LEU A 95 17.42 9.41 19.22
N ASN A 96 18.36 10.10 19.87
CA ASN A 96 19.25 9.45 20.82
C ASN A 96 18.47 8.99 22.06
N CYS A 97 18.80 7.82 22.59
CA CYS A 97 18.24 7.28 23.83
C CYS A 97 19.06 7.74 25.03
N ASN A 98 19.05 9.05 25.30
CA ASN A 98 19.85 9.69 26.34
C ASN A 98 19.03 10.31 27.49
N GLY A 99 17.79 9.85 27.69
CA GLY A 99 16.90 10.34 28.73
C GLY A 99 16.33 11.75 28.52
N ALA A 100 16.62 12.40 27.39
CA ALA A 100 16.24 13.79 27.16
C ALA A 100 14.72 14.00 27.10
N ALA A 101 14.26 15.16 27.61
CA ALA A 101 12.90 15.62 27.40
C ALA A 101 12.79 16.28 26.02
N VAL A 102 11.92 15.75 25.15
CA VAL A 102 11.73 16.24 23.77
C VAL A 102 10.29 16.70 23.53
N SER A 103 10.09 17.54 22.51
CA SER A 103 8.81 18.20 22.22
C SER A 103 7.75 17.22 21.72
N ARG A 104 6.56 17.26 22.34
CA ARG A 104 5.37 16.51 21.90
C ARG A 104 4.85 16.97 20.53
N THR A 105 5.08 18.23 20.17
CA THR A 105 4.61 18.77 18.88
C THR A 105 5.58 18.43 17.76
N THR A 106 6.88 18.55 18.00
CA THR A 106 7.93 18.22 17.02
C THR A 106 7.98 16.71 16.75
N TYR A 107 7.81 15.90 17.79
CA TYR A 107 7.86 14.44 17.72
C TYR A 107 6.49 13.81 18.03
N SER A 108 5.43 14.35 17.42
CA SER A 108 4.04 13.95 17.69
C SER A 108 3.77 12.48 17.44
N ALA A 109 4.30 11.92 16.35
CA ALA A 109 4.16 10.49 16.06
C ALA A 109 4.89 9.60 17.07
N LEU A 110 6.06 10.03 17.56
CA LEU A 110 6.80 9.30 18.60
C LEU A 110 6.06 9.38 19.95
N PHE A 111 5.54 10.56 20.29
CA PHE A 111 4.72 10.73 21.49
C PHE A 111 3.46 9.88 21.44
N ALA A 112 2.79 9.79 20.28
CA ALA A 112 1.64 8.91 20.10
C ALA A 112 2.00 7.43 20.31
N ALA A 113 3.21 7.02 19.92
CA ALA A 113 3.67 5.64 20.04
C ALA A 113 4.09 5.26 21.47
N ILE A 114 4.90 6.08 22.15
CA ILE A 114 5.51 5.71 23.45
C ILE A 114 4.91 6.47 24.65
N GLY A 115 4.11 7.50 24.41
CA GLY A 115 3.51 8.33 25.45
C GLY A 115 4.55 8.89 26.42
N THR A 116 4.28 8.73 27.71
CA THR A 116 5.15 9.17 28.81
C THR A 116 5.80 7.99 29.55
N VAL A 117 5.93 6.83 28.90
CA VAL A 117 6.49 5.60 29.52
C VAL A 117 7.87 5.84 30.14
N TRP A 118 8.68 6.71 29.52
CA TRP A 118 10.04 7.04 29.97
C TRP A 118 10.12 8.33 30.81
N GLY A 119 8.97 8.90 31.15
CA GLY A 119 8.85 10.14 31.90
C GLY A 119 7.96 11.16 31.21
N ALA A 120 7.24 11.94 32.01
CA ALA A 120 6.28 12.93 31.52
C ALA A 120 6.93 14.22 30.97
N GLY A 121 8.26 14.32 30.97
CA GLY A 121 8.97 15.55 30.67
C GLY A 121 8.56 16.66 31.64
N ASN A 122 8.12 17.79 31.10
CA ASN A 122 7.58 18.92 31.85
C ASN A 122 6.08 18.79 32.16
N GLY A 123 5.47 17.64 31.89
CA GLY A 123 4.06 17.35 32.13
C GLY A 123 3.08 17.88 31.07
N THR A 124 3.50 18.80 30.21
CA THR A 124 2.58 19.51 29.28
C THR A 124 3.02 19.43 27.82
N THR A 125 4.22 19.91 27.50
CA THR A 125 4.71 20.08 26.12
C THR A 125 5.86 19.14 25.76
N THR A 126 6.46 18.45 26.72
CA THR A 126 7.52 17.47 26.47
C THR A 126 7.20 16.08 27.00
N PHE A 127 7.99 15.09 26.56
CA PHE A 127 8.02 13.72 27.06
C PHE A 127 9.47 13.24 27.02
N ASN A 128 9.82 12.27 27.86
CA ASN A 128 11.18 11.75 27.90
C ASN A 128 11.36 10.60 26.90
N VAL A 129 12.56 10.50 26.34
CA VAL A 129 13.04 9.30 25.64
C VAL A 129 13.72 8.33 26.62
N PRO A 130 13.97 7.06 26.23
CA PRO A 130 14.75 6.14 27.04
C PRO A 130 16.15 6.67 27.35
N ASP A 131 16.75 6.19 28.44
CA ASP A 131 18.16 6.41 28.81
C ASP A 131 18.87 5.05 28.83
N LEU A 132 19.62 4.74 27.77
CA LEU A 132 20.17 3.40 27.47
C LEU A 132 21.66 3.41 27.16
#